data_AF-A0AAW2C572-F1
#
_entry.id   AF-A0AAW2C572-F1
#
_cell.length_a   1.000
_cell.length_b   1.000
_cell.length_c   1.000
_cell.angle_alpha   90.00
_cell.angle_beta   90.00
_cell.angle_gamma   90.00
#
_symmetry.space_group_name_H-M   'P 1'
#
loop_
_entity.id
_entity.type
_entity.pdbx_description
1 polymer ?
#
loop_
_entity_poly.entity_id
_entity_poly.type
_entity_poly.pdbx_seq_one_letter_code
_entity_poly.pdbx_strand_id
1 'polypeptide(L)'
;MRSVFMSKNAAQWLMNHIDHIVVGESSRLFFTFREGDTTFTLQRSTNSFGQFLLLTELKAGGSRRSVIIPEGITWGFKTLEPLRMLCKAFMEE
;
A
#
# COMPACT_ATOMS: atom_id res chain seq x y z
N MET A 1 -14.96 9.19 4.35
CA MET A 1 -13.73 8.37 4.41
C MET A 1 -13.24 8.09 3.00
N ARG A 2 -11.93 8.14 2.73
CA ARG A 2 -11.35 7.64 1.47
C ARG A 2 -10.91 6.19 1.72
N SER A 3 -11.52 5.23 1.03
CA SER A 3 -11.18 3.81 1.11
C SER A 3 -10.66 3.32 -0.24
N VAL A 4 -9.82 2.29 -0.21
CA VAL A 4 -9.39 1.52 -1.39
C VAL A 4 -9.88 0.09 -1.17
N PHE A 5 -10.50 -0.50 -2.18
CA PHE A 5 -11.02 -1.86 -2.11
C PHE A 5 -10.08 -2.79 -2.88
N MET A 6 -9.68 -3.89 -2.25
CA MET A 6 -8.69 -4.82 -2.79
C MET A 6 -9.21 -6.25 -2.71
N SER A 7 -8.90 -7.04 -3.74
CA SER A 7 -9.05 -8.49 -3.69
C SER A 7 -7.97 -9.11 -2.78
N LYS A 8 -8.11 -10.41 -2.51
CA LYS A 8 -7.10 -11.21 -1.81
C LYS A 8 -5.71 -11.12 -2.50
N ASN A 9 -5.67 -11.20 -3.83
CA ASN A 9 -4.42 -11.13 -4.59
C ASN A 9 -3.80 -9.73 -4.53
N ALA A 10 -4.61 -8.68 -4.65
CA ALA A 10 -4.15 -7.30 -4.52
C ALA A 10 -3.62 -7.01 -3.10
N ALA A 11 -4.27 -7.57 -2.07
CA ALA A 11 -3.81 -7.47 -0.69
C ALA A 11 -2.48 -8.22 -0.47
N GLN A 12 -2.33 -9.43 -1.01
CA GLN A 12 -1.06 -10.18 -0.99
C GLN A 12 0.07 -9.40 -1.68
N TRP A 13 -0.22 -8.83 -2.85
CA TRP A 13 0.72 -7.97 -3.56
C TRP A 13 1.15 -6.79 -2.68
N LEU A 14 0.20 -6.06 -2.08
CA LEU A 14 0.48 -4.92 -1.22
C LEU A 14 1.42 -5.30 -0.07
N MET A 15 1.13 -6.41 0.60
CA MET A 15 1.90 -6.92 1.73
C MET A 15 3.35 -7.23 1.37
N ASN A 16 3.57 -7.96 0.27
CA ASN A 16 4.91 -8.31 -0.18
C ASN A 16 5.73 -7.06 -0.54
N HIS A 17 5.10 -6.06 -1.14
CA HIS A 17 5.81 -4.86 -1.62
C HIS A 17 6.03 -3.80 -0.54
N ILE A 18 5.18 -3.76 0.49
CA ILE A 18 5.41 -2.95 1.68
C ILE A 18 6.76 -3.33 2.30
N ASP A 19 7.06 -4.62 2.42
CA ASP A 19 8.29 -5.09 3.05
C ASP A 19 9.52 -4.62 2.25
N HIS A 20 9.48 -4.79 0.94
CA HIS A 20 10.54 -4.31 0.05
C HIS A 20 10.74 -2.79 0.07
N ILE A 21 9.65 -2.01 0.18
CA ILE A 21 9.72 -0.54 0.12
C ILE A 21 10.12 0.08 1.46
N VAL A 22 9.77 -0.59 2.57
CA VAL A 22 9.96 -0.11 3.95
C VAL A 22 11.31 -0.56 4.51
N VAL A 23 11.69 -1.82 4.32
CA VAL A 23 12.92 -2.40 4.88
C VAL A 23 14.18 -1.81 4.20
N GLY A 24 13.99 -1.04 3.12
CA GLY A 24 15.06 -0.31 2.45
C GLY A 24 15.96 -1.17 1.57
N GLU A 25 15.59 -2.43 1.36
CA GLU A 25 16.30 -3.35 0.46
C GLU A 25 16.09 -2.99 -1.02
N SER A 26 15.02 -2.26 -1.35
CA SER A 26 14.70 -1.92 -2.72
C SER A 26 15.02 -0.45 -3.05
N SER A 27 15.77 -0.23 -4.12
CA SER A 27 15.88 1.09 -4.77
C SER A 27 14.58 1.50 -5.49
N ARG A 28 13.61 0.58 -5.65
CA ARG A 28 12.30 0.87 -6.23
C ARG A 28 11.39 1.52 -5.21
N LEU A 29 11.04 2.78 -5.48
CA LEU A 29 10.08 3.58 -4.71
C LEU A 29 8.66 3.51 -5.27
N PHE A 30 8.42 2.70 -6.30
CA PHE A 30 7.15 2.60 -7.00
C PHE A 30 6.88 1.17 -7.49
N PHE A 31 5.69 0.67 -7.18
CA PHE A 31 5.19 -0.64 -7.63
C PHE A 31 3.81 -0.49 -8.24
N THR A 32 3.50 -1.39 -9.18
CA THR A 32 2.19 -1.44 -9.85
C THR A 32 1.69 -2.88 -9.89
N PHE A 33 0.40 -3.05 -9.70
CA PHE A 33 -0.31 -4.32 -9.86
C PHE A 33 -1.59 -4.09 -10.63
N ARG A 34 -1.84 -4.95 -11.63
CA ARG A 34 -3.05 -4.86 -12.45
C ARG A 34 -3.89 -6.11 -12.24
N GLU A 35 -5.16 -5.90 -11.95
CA GLU A 35 -6.15 -6.95 -11.80
C GLU A 35 -7.41 -6.55 -12.57
N GLY A 36 -7.65 -7.22 -13.70
CA GLY A 36 -8.76 -6.91 -14.60
C GLY A 36 -8.72 -5.46 -15.11
N ASP A 37 -9.76 -4.70 -14.77
CA ASP A 37 -9.95 -3.29 -15.13
C ASP A 37 -9.35 -2.31 -14.11
N THR A 38 -8.78 -2.83 -13.02
CA THR A 38 -8.27 -2.06 -11.89
C THR A 38 -6.75 -2.18 -11.81
N THR A 39 -6.09 -1.04 -11.61
CA THR A 39 -4.64 -0.92 -11.42
C THR A 39 -4.37 -0.30 -10.08
N PHE A 40 -3.56 -0.97 -9.27
CA PHE A 40 -3.08 -0.50 -7.99
C PHE A 40 -1.64 -0.01 -8.12
N THR A 41 -1.33 1.11 -7.47
CA THR A 41 0.04 1.62 -7.39
C THR A 41 0.42 1.88 -5.94
N LEU A 42 1.61 1.44 -5.54
CA LEU A 42 2.20 1.71 -4.23
C LEU A 42 3.44 2.55 -4.45
N GLN A 43 3.47 3.75 -3.85
CA GLN A 43 4.58 4.68 -4.01
C GLN A 43 5.08 5.17 -2.65
N ARG A 44 6.38 5.11 -2.42
CA ARG A 44 7.02 5.82 -1.29
C ARG A 44 7.31 7.26 -1.71
N SER A 45 6.88 8.21 -0.89
CA SER A 45 7.03 9.64 -1.14
C SER A 45 7.42 10.36 0.14
N THR A 46 7.84 11.62 0.00
CA THR A 46 8.23 12.48 1.12
C THR A 46 7.58 13.84 0.95
N ASN A 47 7.08 14.41 2.05
CA ASN A 47 6.62 15.78 2.13
C ASN A 47 7.27 16.48 3.34
N SER A 48 6.86 17.71 3.64
CA SER A 48 7.36 18.47 4.80
C SER A 48 7.10 17.81 6.16
N PHE A 49 6.20 16.83 6.23
CA PHE A 49 5.83 16.10 7.45
C PHE A 49 6.54 14.74 7.57
N GLY A 50 7.37 14.35 6.60
CA GLY A 50 8.11 13.09 6.60
C GLY A 50 7.76 12.19 5.42
N GLN A 51 8.09 10.90 5.55
CA GLN A 51 7.82 9.92 4.51
C GLN A 51 6.44 9.28 4.66
N PHE A 52 5.89 8.84 3.54
CA PHE A 52 4.61 8.15 3.51
C PHE A 52 4.53 7.21 2.30
N LEU A 53 3.66 6.21 2.41
CA LEU A 53 3.24 5.41 1.26
C LEU A 53 1.92 5.94 0.72
N LEU A 54 1.87 6.13 -0.59
CA LEU A 54 0.66 6.45 -1.32
C LEU A 54 0.18 5.18 -2.03
N LEU A 55 -0.95 4.66 -1.59
CA LEU A 55 -1.65 3.58 -2.28
C LEU A 55 -2.77 4.18 -3.14
N THR A 56 -2.73 3.94 -4.45
CA THR A 56 -3.76 4.42 -5.38
C THR A 56 -4.41 3.24 -6.10
N GLU A 57 -5.71 3.28 -6.23
CA GLU A 57 -6.54 2.44 -7.09
C GLU A 57 -6.99 3.27 -8.30
N LEU A 58 -6.79 2.74 -9.50
CA LEU A 58 -7.12 3.34 -10.79
C LEU A 58 -8.00 2.36 -11.57
N LYS A 59 -9.23 2.74 -11.90
CA LYS A 59 -10.11 1.92 -12.76
C LYS A 59 -10.11 2.42 -14.19
N ALA A 60 -10.30 1.53 -15.15
CA ALA A 60 -10.38 1.85 -16.58
C ALA A 60 -11.46 2.91 -16.92
N GLY A 61 -12.46 3.12 -16.06
CA GLY A 61 -13.46 4.19 -16.16
C GLY A 61 -13.03 5.55 -15.56
N GLY A 62 -11.74 5.77 -15.30
CA GLY A 62 -11.22 7.04 -14.76
C GLY A 62 -11.43 7.24 -13.25
N SER A 63 -12.10 6.30 -12.57
CA SER A 63 -12.24 6.35 -11.12
C SER A 63 -10.88 6.17 -10.44
N ARG A 64 -10.49 7.13 -9.60
CA ARG A 64 -9.25 7.13 -8.83
C ARG A 64 -9.54 7.26 -7.35
N ARG A 65 -9.04 6.33 -6.54
CA ARG A 65 -9.08 6.38 -5.08
C ARG A 65 -7.69 6.22 -4.52
N SER A 66 -7.40 6.87 -3.40
CA SER A 66 -6.08 6.78 -2.80
C SER A 66 -6.11 6.97 -1.29
N VAL A 67 -5.25 6.23 -0.61
CA VAL A 67 -5.01 6.28 0.83
C VAL A 67 -3.53 6.59 1.07
N ILE A 68 -3.29 7.41 2.09
CA ILE A 68 -1.94 7.74 2.56
C ILE A 68 -1.69 6.92 3.82
N ILE A 69 -0.57 6.22 3.83
CA ILE A 69 -0.06 5.49 4.98
C ILE A 69 1.18 6.24 5.46
N PRO A 70 1.07 7.08 6.51
CA PRO A 70 2.21 7.84 7.01
C PRO A 70 3.25 6.89 7.62
N GLU A 71 4.53 7.27 7.52
CA GLU A 71 5.56 6.70 8.38
C GLU A 71 5.24 7.08 9.84
N GLY A 72 5.10 6.09 10.72
CA GLY A 72 4.77 6.34 12.12
C GLY A 72 5.85 7.20 12.80
N ILE A 73 5.45 8.27 13.49
CA ILE A 73 6.36 9.27 14.08
C ILE A 73 7.34 8.64 15.10
N THR A 74 6.90 7.63 15.85
CA THR A 74 7.68 7.02 16.94
C THR A 74 8.33 5.69 16.55
N TRP A 75 7.74 4.94 15.61
CA TRP A 75 8.15 3.56 15.29
C TRP A 75 8.40 3.34 13.80
N GLY A 76 8.41 4.39 12.98
CA GLY A 76 8.45 4.29 11.53
C GLY A 76 7.29 3.45 11.00
N PHE A 77 7.51 2.74 9.88
CA PHE A 77 6.54 1.81 9.33
C PHE A 77 6.34 0.51 10.15
N LYS A 78 6.95 0.36 11.34
CA LYS A 78 6.68 -0.78 12.22
C LYS A 78 5.23 -0.79 12.74
N THR A 79 4.49 0.31 12.60
CA THR A 79 3.04 0.38 12.83
C THR A 79 2.20 -0.26 11.73
N LEU A 80 2.82 -0.89 10.72
CA LEU A 80 2.11 -1.70 9.74
C LEU A 80 1.69 -3.06 10.30
N GLU A 81 2.19 -3.49 11.47
CA GLU A 81 1.80 -4.76 12.09
C GLU A 81 0.27 -4.96 12.22
N PRO A 82 -0.54 -3.97 12.67
CA PRO A 82 -2.00 -4.05 12.59
C PRO A 82 -2.54 -4.28 11.18
N LEU A 83 -2.00 -3.60 10.16
CA LEU A 83 -2.37 -3.82 8.76
C LEU A 83 -1.99 -5.23 8.32
N ARG A 84 -0.81 -5.72 8.74
CA ARG A 84 -0.34 -7.07 8.48
C ARG A 84 -1.25 -8.13 9.12
N MET A 85 -1.64 -7.94 10.38
CA MET A 85 -2.56 -8.83 11.08
C MET A 85 -3.95 -8.85 10.42
N LEU A 86 -4.48 -7.68 10.04
CA LEU A 86 -5.77 -7.59 9.36
C LEU A 86 -5.74 -8.26 8.00
N CYS A 87 -4.67 -8.06 7.22
CA CYS A 87 -4.49 -8.72 5.94
C CYS A 87 -4.27 -10.23 6.10
N LYS A 88 -3.49 -10.70 7.09
CA LYS A 88 -3.32 -12.13 7.37
C LYS A 88 -4.64 -12.80 7.74
N ALA A 89 -5.41 -12.21 8.66
CA ALA A 89 -6.72 -12.72 9.03
C ALA A 89 -7.67 -12.82 7.81
N PHE A 90 -7.69 -11.80 6.95
CA PHE A 90 -8.47 -11.81 5.71
C PHE A 90 -7.99 -12.82 4.66
N MET A 91 -6.71 -13.23 4.71
CA MET A 91 -6.12 -14.18 3.77
C MET A 91 -6.23 -15.64 4.21
N GLU A 92 -6.47 -15.90 5.50
CA GLU A 92 -6.61 -17.25 6.07
C GLU A 92 -8.06 -17.76 6.09
N GLU A 93 -9.04 -16.88 5.83
CA GLU A 93 -10.41 -17.23 5.37
C GLU A 93 -10.46 -17.49 3.85
#